data_AF-A0A950GYV5-F1
#
_entry.id   AF-A0A950GYV5-F1
#
_cell.length_a   1.000
_cell.length_b   1.000
_cell.length_c   1.000
_cell.angle_alpha   90.00
_cell.angle_beta   90.00
_cell.angle_gamma   90.00
#
_symmetry.space_group_name_H-M   'P 1'
#
loop_
_entity.id
_entity.type
_entity.pdbx_description
1 polymer ?
#
loop_
_entity_poly.entity_id
_entity_poly.type
_entity_poly.pdbx_seq_one_letter_code
_entity_poly.pdbx_strand_id
1 'polypeptide(L)'
;MKRALEDVLHKRWAPYAVASVLLLVDFTLLARALPEVRAGFDYGQWSLQRGLYSDVLNLGLHHYQRVGHVIHPLPYVHDRIEYPVLLGFVLWLPSWLPGGPASWLAAAGILTAAATFGAIHLVRRLRPASAWWIAASPALLLDAAIN
;
A
#
# COMPACT_ATOMS: atom_id res chain seq x y z
N MET A 1 -6.88 3.22 40.43
CA MET A 1 -5.68 2.66 39.75
C MET A 1 -6.01 1.99 38.42
N LYS A 2 -6.97 1.05 38.35
CA LYS A 2 -7.37 0.34 37.11
C LYS A 2 -7.79 1.27 35.95
N ARG A 3 -8.64 2.27 36.24
CA ARG A 3 -9.16 3.25 35.26
C ARG A 3 -8.09 4.15 34.62
N ALA A 4 -7.06 4.53 35.40
CA ALA A 4 -5.94 5.32 34.89
C ALA A 4 -5.01 4.50 33.98
N LEU A 5 -4.89 3.19 34.24
CA LEU A 5 -4.11 2.28 33.40
C LEU A 5 -4.79 2.07 32.03
N GLU A 6 -6.12 1.93 32.04
CA GLU A 6 -6.96 1.82 30.83
C GLU A 6 -6.86 3.09 29.98
N ASP A 7 -6.95 4.28 30.58
CA ASP A 7 -6.81 5.56 29.86
C ASP A 7 -5.44 5.73 29.20
N VAL A 8 -4.37 5.29 29.86
CA VAL A 8 -3.00 5.35 29.32
C VAL A 8 -2.81 4.35 28.18
N LEU A 9 -3.35 3.14 28.31
CA LEU A 9 -3.34 2.13 27.24
C LEU A 9 -4.13 2.59 26.03
N HIS A 10 -5.33 3.15 26.22
CA HIS A 10 -6.14 3.69 25.13
C HIS A 10 -5.43 4.84 24.40
N LYS A 11 -4.85 5.81 25.12
CA LYS A 11 -4.04 6.89 24.51
C LYS A 11 -2.77 6.37 23.82
N ARG A 12 -2.24 5.23 24.27
CA ARG A 12 -1.06 4.60 23.67
C ARG A 12 -1.36 3.95 22.33
N TRP A 13 -2.49 3.28 22.18
CA TRP A 13 -2.80 2.51 20.98
C TRP A 13 -3.73 3.23 19.99
N ALA A 14 -4.46 4.25 20.43
CA ALA A 14 -5.45 4.94 19.60
C ALA A 14 -4.93 5.43 18.24
N PRO A 15 -3.74 6.06 18.13
CA PRO A 15 -3.21 6.47 16.82
C PRO A 15 -2.98 5.29 15.85
N TYR A 16 -2.50 4.15 16.35
CA TYR A 16 -2.31 2.96 15.52
C TYR A 16 -3.66 2.41 15.05
N ALA A 17 -4.65 2.35 15.96
CA ALA A 17 -5.99 1.88 15.60
C ALA A 17 -6.64 2.75 14.52
N VAL A 18 -6.54 4.08 14.63
CA VAL A 18 -7.08 5.00 13.63
C VAL A 18 -6.36 4.83 12.29
N ALA A 19 -5.02 4.80 12.29
CA ALA A 19 -4.24 4.57 11.08
C ALA A 19 -4.60 3.23 10.42
N SER A 20 -4.74 2.16 11.20
CA SER A 20 -5.17 0.84 10.71
C SER A 20 -6.54 0.91 10.04
N VAL A 21 -7.51 1.61 10.63
CA VAL A 21 -8.85 1.74 10.03
C VAL A 21 -8.76 2.45 8.68
N LEU A 22 -8.03 3.56 8.58
CA LEU A 22 -7.88 4.31 7.33
C LEU A 22 -7.18 3.46 6.25
N LEU A 23 -6.06 2.83 6.60
CA LEU A 23 -5.33 1.94 5.69
C LEU A 23 -6.17 0.75 5.24
N LEU A 24 -6.95 0.14 6.15
CA LEU A 24 -7.82 -0.98 5.80
C LEU A 24 -8.97 -0.54 4.89
N VAL A 25 -9.54 0.65 5.11
CA VAL A 25 -10.59 1.19 4.22
C VAL A 25 -10.02 1.36 2.81
N ASP A 26 -8.89 2.03 2.67
CA ASP A 26 -8.23 2.23 1.37
C ASP A 26 -7.89 0.91 0.67
N PHE A 27 -7.19 0.02 1.39
CA PHE A 27 -6.82 -1.31 0.88
C PHE A 27 -8.04 -2.13 0.45
N THR A 28 -9.12 -2.13 1.23
CA THR A 28 -10.32 -2.89 0.89
C THR A 28 -11.11 -2.30 -0.28
N LEU A 29 -11.10 -0.98 -0.47
CA LEU A 29 -11.70 -0.33 -1.64
C LEU A 29 -10.99 -0.78 -2.92
N LEU A 30 -9.65 -0.77 -2.94
CA LEU A 30 -8.90 -1.29 -4.08
C LEU A 30 -9.01 -2.81 -4.24
N ALA A 31 -8.94 -3.57 -3.15
CA ALA A 31 -8.98 -5.03 -3.22
C ALA A 31 -10.31 -5.54 -3.81
N ARG A 32 -11.42 -4.83 -3.57
CA ARG A 32 -12.73 -5.12 -4.21
C ARG A 32 -12.70 -4.93 -5.73
N ALA A 33 -11.81 -4.08 -6.22
CA ALA A 33 -11.65 -3.75 -7.63
C ALA A 33 -10.77 -4.78 -8.38
N LEU A 34 -9.93 -5.55 -7.66
CA LEU A 34 -8.99 -6.53 -8.23
C LEU A 34 -9.61 -7.56 -9.19
N PRO A 35 -10.81 -8.14 -8.94
CA PRO A 35 -11.39 -9.11 -9.87
C PRO A 35 -11.71 -8.54 -11.25
N GLU A 36 -11.87 -7.22 -11.37
CA GLU A 36 -12.10 -6.52 -12.63
C GLU A 36 -10.79 -6.22 -13.39
N VAL A 37 -9.64 -6.31 -12.70
CA VAL A 37 -8.32 -6.04 -13.25
C VAL A 37 -7.79 -7.26 -14.01
N ARG A 38 -7.67 -7.14 -15.32
CA ARG A 38 -7.28 -8.24 -16.22
C ARG A 38 -6.35 -7.79 -17.35
N ALA A 39 -5.63 -8.74 -17.94
CA ALA A 39 -4.77 -8.51 -19.10
C ALA A 39 -5.54 -7.92 -20.28
N GLY A 40 -4.97 -6.94 -20.99
CA GLY A 40 -5.58 -6.32 -22.18
C GLY A 40 -6.72 -5.34 -21.89
N PHE A 41 -6.94 -5.01 -20.63
CA PHE A 41 -7.89 -4.01 -20.16
C PHE A 41 -7.20 -2.64 -20.07
N ASP A 42 -7.90 -1.57 -20.47
CA ASP A 42 -7.43 -0.21 -20.20
C ASP A 42 -7.67 0.13 -18.72
N TYR A 43 -6.79 -0.39 -17.87
CA TYR A 43 -6.83 -0.19 -16.43
C TYR A 43 -6.78 1.30 -16.07
N GLY A 44 -5.98 2.08 -16.80
CA GLY A 44 -5.85 3.52 -16.58
C GLY A 44 -7.19 4.23 -16.73
N GLN A 45 -7.85 4.09 -17.89
CA GLN A 45 -9.12 4.76 -18.12
C GLN A 45 -10.21 4.28 -17.15
N TRP A 46 -10.35 2.97 -16.97
CA TRP A 46 -11.39 2.41 -16.11
C TRP A 46 -11.25 2.82 -14.64
N SER A 47 -10.02 2.79 -14.12
CA SER A 47 -9.77 3.09 -12.71
C SER A 47 -9.98 4.58 -12.42
N LEU A 48 -9.56 5.46 -13.32
CA LEU A 48 -9.78 6.90 -13.20
C LEU A 48 -11.27 7.26 -13.20
N GLN A 49 -12.07 6.63 -14.07
CA GLN A 49 -13.52 6.85 -14.12
C GLN A 49 -14.25 6.41 -12.84
N ARG A 50 -13.63 5.57 -12.03
CA ARG A 50 -14.20 5.01 -10.79
C ARG A 50 -13.53 5.52 -9.53
N GLY A 51 -12.48 6.33 -9.64
CA GLY A 51 -11.67 6.79 -8.49
C GLY A 51 -10.93 5.65 -7.80
N LEU A 52 -10.50 4.61 -8.54
CA LEU A 52 -9.85 3.40 -8.03
C LEU A 52 -8.46 3.19 -8.65
N TYR A 53 -7.77 4.29 -8.96
CA TYR A 53 -6.45 4.26 -9.57
C TYR A 53 -5.36 3.85 -8.57
N SER A 54 -4.43 3.01 -9.02
CA SER A 54 -3.29 2.51 -8.26
C SER A 54 -2.07 2.39 -9.17
N ASP A 55 -0.96 3.03 -8.81
CA ASP A 55 0.30 2.87 -9.55
C ASP A 55 0.86 1.45 -9.42
N VAL A 56 0.68 0.79 -8.28
CA VAL A 56 1.06 -0.61 -8.07
C VAL A 56 0.45 -1.51 -9.14
N LEU A 57 -0.86 -1.37 -9.35
CA LEU A 57 -1.60 -2.17 -10.30
C LEU A 57 -1.24 -1.77 -11.73
N ASN A 58 -1.20 -0.47 -12.03
CA ASN A 58 -0.88 0.03 -13.36
C ASN A 58 0.52 -0.44 -13.81
N LEU A 59 1.55 -0.18 -13.00
CA LEU A 59 2.92 -0.57 -13.28
C LEU A 59 3.11 -2.08 -13.27
N GLY A 60 2.50 -2.79 -12.32
CA GLY A 60 2.57 -4.24 -12.23
C GLY A 60 2.07 -4.92 -13.51
N LEU A 61 0.93 -4.47 -14.03
CA LEU A 61 0.34 -4.99 -15.27
C LEU A 61 1.22 -4.72 -16.50
N HIS A 62 1.82 -3.53 -16.58
CA HIS A 62 2.65 -3.15 -17.73
C HIS A 62 4.03 -3.84 -17.74
N HIS A 63 4.62 -4.07 -16.57
CA HIS A 63 6.04 -4.45 -16.46
C HIS A 63 6.28 -5.88 -15.98
N TYR A 64 5.36 -6.45 -15.16
CA TYR A 64 5.66 -7.65 -14.38
C TYR A 64 4.66 -8.80 -14.55
N GLN A 65 3.75 -8.70 -15.52
CA GLN A 65 2.77 -9.74 -15.76
C GLN A 65 3.40 -11.00 -16.41
N ARG A 66 3.02 -12.19 -15.93
CA ARG A 66 3.42 -13.48 -16.52
C ARG A 66 2.53 -13.82 -17.71
N VAL A 67 3.01 -13.61 -18.92
CA VAL A 67 2.36 -14.17 -20.12
C VAL A 67 3.37 -15.06 -20.86
N GLY A 68 3.02 -16.33 -21.07
CA GLY A 68 3.59 -17.18 -22.13
C GLY A 68 5.08 -17.52 -22.10
N HIS A 69 5.60 -18.04 -20.97
CA HIS A 69 6.99 -18.47 -20.70
C HIS A 69 7.95 -17.32 -20.36
N VAL A 70 8.38 -17.31 -19.09
CA VAL A 70 8.79 -16.12 -18.34
C VAL A 70 10.25 -15.72 -18.59
N ILE A 71 10.46 -14.46 -18.98
CA ILE A 71 11.62 -13.66 -18.59
C ILE A 71 11.08 -12.44 -17.86
N HIS A 72 11.34 -12.33 -16.54
CA HIS A 72 10.97 -11.16 -15.75
C HIS A 72 12.15 -10.17 -15.73
N PRO A 73 12.03 -8.98 -16.33
CA PRO A 73 13.11 -8.01 -16.30
C PRO A 73 13.42 -7.61 -14.86
N LEU A 74 14.70 -7.51 -14.53
CA LEU A 74 15.14 -6.92 -13.26
C LEU A 74 14.88 -5.39 -13.34
N PRO A 75 14.15 -4.79 -12.37
CA PRO A 75 13.87 -3.35 -12.33
C PRO A 75 15.15 -2.53 -12.43
N TYR A 76 15.09 -1.43 -13.19
CA TYR A 76 16.15 -0.45 -13.46
C TYR A 76 17.39 -0.99 -14.20
N VAL A 77 17.46 -2.30 -14.45
CA VAL A 77 18.52 -2.92 -15.25
C VAL A 77 18.01 -3.27 -16.64
N HIS A 78 16.91 -4.03 -16.69
CA HIS A 78 16.31 -4.48 -17.94
C HIS A 78 15.06 -3.67 -18.30
N ASP A 79 14.51 -2.95 -17.33
CA ASP A 79 13.27 -2.21 -17.46
C ASP A 79 13.35 -0.89 -16.68
N ARG A 80 13.04 0.23 -17.32
CA ARG A 80 13.15 1.56 -16.72
C ARG A 80 11.78 1.99 -16.25
N ILE A 81 11.60 2.00 -14.94
CA ILE A 81 10.39 2.50 -14.29
C ILE A 81 10.65 3.94 -13.85
N GLU A 82 9.69 4.84 -14.02
CA GLU A 82 9.82 6.27 -13.66
C GLU A 82 9.78 6.53 -12.14
N TYR A 83 9.61 5.48 -11.33
CA TYR A 83 9.34 5.56 -9.90
C TYR A 83 10.61 5.36 -9.04
N PRO A 84 10.54 5.52 -7.70
CA PRO A 84 11.66 5.22 -6.82
C PRO A 84 12.14 3.77 -6.96
N VAL A 85 13.44 3.55 -6.81
CA VAL A 85 14.08 2.24 -6.96
C VAL A 85 13.40 1.15 -6.13
N LEU A 86 13.03 1.50 -4.89
CA LEU A 86 12.37 0.57 -3.98
C LEU A 86 11.04 0.06 -4.54
N LEU A 87 10.24 0.91 -5.18
CA LEU A 87 8.94 0.52 -5.74
C LEU A 87 9.12 -0.56 -6.81
N GLY A 88 10.10 -0.42 -7.69
CA GLY A 88 10.39 -1.44 -8.71
C GLY A 88 10.67 -2.81 -8.09
N PHE A 89 11.41 -2.87 -6.97
CA PHE A 89 11.62 -4.13 -6.24
C PHE A 89 10.37 -4.64 -5.50
N VAL A 90 9.54 -3.74 -4.99
CA VAL A 90 8.25 -4.08 -4.36
C VAL A 90 7.27 -4.69 -5.35
N LEU A 91 7.35 -4.33 -6.64
CA LEU A 91 6.54 -4.94 -7.70
C LEU A 91 7.19 -6.20 -8.28
N TRP A 92 8.51 -6.16 -8.47
CA TRP A 92 9.27 -7.27 -9.04
C TRP A 92 9.29 -8.50 -8.12
N LEU A 93 9.57 -8.36 -6.82
CA LEU A 93 9.66 -9.51 -5.91
C LEU A 93 8.35 -10.31 -5.83
N PRO A 94 7.16 -9.70 -5.63
CA PRO A 94 5.90 -10.44 -5.58
C PRO A 94 5.42 -10.93 -6.95
N SER A 95 5.98 -10.46 -8.07
CA SER A 95 5.70 -11.04 -9.39
C SER A 95 6.25 -12.47 -9.52
N TRP A 96 7.21 -12.85 -8.67
CA TRP A 96 7.69 -14.22 -8.54
C TRP A 96 6.72 -15.13 -7.76
N LEU A 97 5.72 -14.58 -7.08
CA LEU A 97 4.71 -15.34 -6.36
C LEU A 97 3.48 -15.63 -7.24
N PRO A 98 2.76 -16.74 -6.98
CA PRO A 98 1.41 -16.88 -7.51
C PRO A 98 0.50 -15.77 -6.94
N GLY A 99 -0.47 -15.30 -7.73
CA GLY A 99 -1.45 -14.30 -7.28
C GLY A 99 -1.52 -13.02 -8.13
N GLY A 100 -0.53 -12.76 -8.98
CA GLY A 100 -0.56 -11.65 -9.94
C GLY A 100 -0.84 -10.30 -9.27
N PRO A 101 -1.80 -9.49 -9.77
CA PRO A 101 -2.13 -8.19 -9.18
C PRO A 101 -2.39 -8.20 -7.65
N ALA A 102 -2.95 -9.30 -7.13
CA ALA A 102 -3.20 -9.42 -5.70
C ALA A 102 -1.91 -9.53 -4.87
N SER A 103 -0.86 -10.18 -5.40
CA SER A 103 0.41 -10.29 -4.66
C SER A 103 1.16 -8.96 -4.59
N TRP A 104 1.10 -8.14 -5.65
CA TRP A 104 1.66 -6.79 -5.65
C TRP A 104 0.95 -5.89 -4.64
N LEU A 105 -0.39 -5.85 -4.70
CA LEU A 105 -1.18 -5.03 -3.78
C LEU A 105 -0.95 -5.43 -2.32
N ALA A 106 -0.92 -6.73 -2.02
CA ALA A 106 -0.65 -7.23 -0.67
C ALA A 106 0.75 -6.81 -0.17
N ALA A 107 1.78 -6.91 -1.02
CA ALA A 107 3.13 -6.51 -0.65
C ALA A 107 3.23 -5.01 -0.38
N ALA A 108 2.67 -4.17 -1.25
CA ALA A 108 2.61 -2.72 -1.07
C ALA A 108 1.87 -2.36 0.22
N GLY A 109 0.68 -2.93 0.45
CA GLY A 109 -0.11 -2.68 1.65
C GLY A 109 0.60 -3.03 2.95
N ILE A 110 1.34 -4.15 2.99
CA ILE A 110 2.15 -4.54 4.16
C ILE A 110 3.25 -3.51 4.42
N LEU A 111 3.95 -3.07 3.37
CA LEU A 111 5.05 -2.11 3.50
C LEU A 111 4.54 -0.72 3.92
N THR A 112 3.42 -0.26 3.35
CA THR A 112 2.79 1.01 3.75
C THR A 112 2.32 0.96 5.20
N ALA A 113 1.72 -0.15 5.64
CA ALA A 113 1.33 -0.32 7.04
C ALA A 113 2.56 -0.31 7.97
N ALA A 114 3.63 -1.03 7.61
CA ALA A 114 4.87 -1.06 8.39
C ALA A 114 5.52 0.33 8.47
N ALA A 115 5.60 1.06 7.36
CA ALA A 115 6.13 2.41 7.30
C ALA A 115 5.29 3.38 8.15
N THR A 116 3.96 3.31 8.04
CA THR A 116 3.03 4.13 8.81
C THR A 116 3.19 3.89 10.31
N PHE A 117 3.20 2.63 10.74
CA PHE A 117 3.37 2.29 12.16
C PHE A 117 4.77 2.65 12.67
N GLY A 118 5.80 2.47 11.85
CA GLY A 118 7.16 2.91 12.15
C GLY A 118 7.23 4.42 12.35
N ALA A 119 6.62 5.19 11.45
CA ALA A 119 6.58 6.65 11.54
C ALA A 119 5.81 7.12 12.79
N ILE A 120 4.64 6.55 13.05
CA ILE A 120 3.87 6.81 14.30
C ILE A 120 4.76 6.51 15.50
N HIS A 121 5.41 5.35 15.57
CA HIS A 121 6.26 4.96 16.69
C HIS A 121 7.42 5.92 16.93
N LEU A 122 8.14 6.30 15.87
CA LEU A 122 9.27 7.22 15.96
C LEU A 122 8.83 8.63 16.38
N VAL A 123 7.77 9.16 15.77
CA VAL A 123 7.23 10.49 16.14
C VAL A 123 6.74 10.48 17.59
N ARG A 124 6.06 9.42 18.02
CA ARG A 124 5.58 9.31 19.41
C ARG A 124 6.70 9.34 20.44
N ARG A 125 7.88 8.77 20.13
CA ARG A 125 9.04 8.80 21.04
C ARG A 125 9.54 10.22 21.30
N LEU A 126 9.39 11.11 20.31
CA LEU A 126 9.87 12.49 20.39
C LEU A 126 8.76 13.46 20.83
N ARG A 127 7.57 13.35 20.23
CA ARG A 127 6.42 14.23 20.47
C ARG A 127 5.11 13.42 20.39
N PRO A 128 4.62 12.86 21.51
CA PRO A 128 3.45 11.97 21.54
C PRO A 128 2.19 12.53 20.87
N ALA A 129 1.89 13.83 21.07
CA ALA A 129 0.72 14.47 20.47
C ALA A 129 0.82 14.59 18.95
N SER A 130 2.04 14.77 18.41
CA SER A 130 2.26 14.96 16.97
C SER A 130 2.02 13.69 16.16
N ALA A 131 1.98 12.51 16.78
CA ALA A 131 1.70 11.26 16.10
C ALA A 131 0.29 11.22 15.47
N TRP A 132 -0.63 12.03 15.98
CA TRP A 132 -1.97 12.18 15.40
C TRP A 132 -1.97 12.80 14.01
N TRP A 133 -0.97 13.62 13.67
CA TRP A 133 -0.84 14.19 12.33
C TRP A 133 -0.61 13.11 11.25
N ILE A 134 0.07 12.02 11.61
CA ILE A 134 0.25 10.87 10.73
C ILE A 134 -0.98 9.97 10.82
N ALA A 135 -1.36 9.59 12.04
CA ALA A 135 -2.39 8.58 12.28
C ALA A 135 -3.78 8.95 11.76
N ALA A 136 -4.15 10.24 11.80
CA ALA A 136 -5.43 10.74 11.30
C ALA A 136 -5.27 11.48 9.95
N SER A 137 -4.13 11.30 9.27
CA SER A 137 -3.92 11.93 7.97
C SER A 137 -4.94 11.35 6.97
N PRO A 138 -5.71 12.20 6.27
CA PRO A 138 -6.58 11.73 5.19
C PRO A 138 -5.78 11.11 4.05
N ALA A 139 -4.46 11.38 3.95
CA ALA A 139 -3.60 10.70 2.99
C ALA A 139 -3.61 9.18 3.19
N LEU A 140 -3.80 8.66 4.42
CA LEU A 140 -3.90 7.22 4.66
C LEU A 140 -5.13 6.56 4.01
N LEU A 141 -6.11 7.34 3.55
CA LEU A 141 -7.24 6.86 2.74
C LEU A 141 -6.90 6.74 1.24
N LEU A 142 -5.68 7.12 0.85
CA LEU A 142 -5.21 7.16 -0.53
C LEU A 142 -3.84 6.46 -0.68
N ASP A 143 -3.10 6.25 0.40
CA ASP A 143 -1.67 5.89 0.35
C ASP A 143 -1.38 4.39 0.44
N ALA A 144 -2.32 3.56 0.92
CA ALA A 144 -2.17 2.10 0.91
C ALA A 144 -2.29 1.50 -0.51
N ALA A 145 -2.73 2.34 -1.44
CA ALA A 145 -3.35 1.98 -2.69
C ALA A 145 -2.78 2.73 -3.90
N ILE A 146 -2.53 4.04 -3.78
CA ILE A 146 -2.02 4.85 -4.90
C ILE A 146 -0.53 4.57 -5.15
N ASN A 147 0.26 4.33 -4.09
CA ASN A 147 1.69 3.99 -4.15
C ASN A 147 1.95 2.50 -4.25
#